data_AF-A0A2V8JGM9-F1
#
_entry.id   AF-A0A2V8JGM9-F1
#
_cell.length_a   1.000
_cell.length_b   1.000
_cell.length_c   1.000
_cell.angle_alpha   90.00
_cell.angle_beta   90.00
_cell.angle_gamma   90.00
#
_symmetry.space_group_name_H-M   'P 1'
#
loop_
_entity.id
_entity.type
_entity.pdbx_description
1 polymer ?
#
loop_
_entity_poly.entity_id
_entity_poly.type
_entity_poly.pdbx_seq_one_letter_code
_entity_poly.pdbx_strand_id
1 'polypeptide(L)'
;MKITFSMLLAFLLMAPGCNSSTSTKAASEERDNVRDSLKHQRDEYIQMTRAKLDEFDQKLDGLDQRVSAMKGAAQTDFKNAIARLRDQRKIVADRLADVEKVYVESWTTMKPEVDSALAELERSYDQMGATYEHATAPPAKTRSRQ
;
A
#
# COMPACT_ATOMS: atom_id res chain seq x y z
N MET A 1 9.54 -22.37 67.55
CA MET A 1 8.31 -21.54 67.60
C MET A 1 7.26 -22.19 66.73
N LYS A 2 6.12 -22.55 67.33
CA LYS A 2 4.95 -23.12 66.67
C LYS A 2 3.92 -21.98 66.59
N ILE A 3 3.50 -21.58 65.39
CA ILE A 3 2.38 -20.66 65.22
C ILE A 3 1.28 -21.43 64.49
N THR A 4 0.28 -21.78 65.29
CA THR A 4 -0.99 -22.39 64.89
C THR A 4 -1.79 -21.44 64.03
N PHE A 5 -1.88 -21.71 62.74
CA PHE A 5 -2.89 -21.11 61.86
C PHE A 5 -4.23 -21.81 62.11
N SER A 6 -4.87 -21.41 63.21
CA SER A 6 -6.25 -21.74 63.51
C SER A 6 -7.14 -20.92 62.59
N MET A 7 -7.70 -21.60 61.59
CA MET A 7 -9.12 -21.55 61.22
C MET A 7 -9.90 -20.38 61.85
N LEU A 8 -10.32 -19.41 61.03
CA LEU A 8 -11.63 -18.73 61.04
C LEU A 8 -11.67 -17.61 59.99
N LEU A 9 -12.87 -17.39 59.41
CA LEU A 9 -13.24 -16.45 58.33
C LEU A 9 -12.77 -16.89 56.92
N ALA A 10 -13.49 -17.68 56.13
CA ALA A 10 -14.94 -17.65 55.90
C ALA A 10 -15.48 -16.22 55.75
N PHE A 11 -14.83 -15.40 54.91
CA PHE A 11 -15.43 -14.19 54.38
C PHE A 11 -15.90 -14.44 52.94
N LEU A 12 -17.20 -14.66 52.85
CA LEU A 12 -18.08 -14.24 51.75
C LEU A 12 -17.60 -14.52 50.31
N LEU A 13 -18.10 -15.64 49.80
CA LEU A 13 -18.62 -15.74 48.44
C LEU A 13 -19.65 -14.63 48.20
N MET A 14 -19.20 -13.43 47.85
CA MET A 14 -19.99 -12.53 47.02
C MET A 14 -19.65 -12.87 45.57
N ALA A 15 -20.37 -13.85 45.02
CA ALA A 15 -20.48 -13.96 43.58
C ALA A 15 -21.20 -12.69 43.09
N PRO A 16 -20.57 -11.81 42.29
CA PRO A 16 -21.38 -10.88 41.52
C PRO A 16 -22.29 -11.76 40.67
N GLY A 17 -23.61 -11.57 40.81
CA GLY A 17 -24.57 -12.20 39.92
C GLY A 17 -24.18 -11.83 38.49
N CYS A 18 -23.59 -12.78 37.77
CA CYS A 18 -23.38 -12.69 36.34
C CYS A 18 -24.75 -12.66 35.68
N ASN A 19 -25.27 -11.46 35.43
CA ASN A 19 -26.22 -11.26 34.34
C ASN A 19 -25.42 -11.35 33.03
N SER A 20 -25.39 -12.54 32.44
CA SER A 20 -24.60 -12.91 31.26
C SER A 20 -24.99 -12.17 29.96
N SER A 21 -25.95 -11.25 30.00
CA SER A 21 -26.43 -10.51 28.82
C SER A 21 -25.76 -9.15 28.59
N THR A 22 -25.05 -8.59 29.57
CA THR A 22 -24.39 -7.27 29.43
C THR A 22 -22.93 -7.38 28.94
N SER A 23 -22.21 -8.43 29.34
CA SER A 23 -20.79 -8.60 29.01
C SER A 23 -20.54 -9.03 27.55
N THR A 24 -21.52 -9.67 26.90
CA THR A 24 -21.44 -10.08 25.50
C THR A 24 -21.72 -8.93 24.54
N LYS A 25 -22.64 -8.02 24.92
CA LYS A 25 -23.04 -6.88 24.11
C LYS A 25 -21.96 -5.80 24.01
N ALA A 26 -21.33 -5.45 25.14
CA ALA A 26 -20.20 -4.50 25.12
C ALA A 26 -19.00 -5.05 24.33
N ALA A 27 -18.71 -6.35 24.46
CA ALA A 27 -17.63 -7.00 23.71
C ALA A 27 -17.92 -7.13 22.20
N SER A 28 -19.19 -7.27 21.78
CA SER A 28 -19.55 -7.24 20.36
C SER A 28 -19.48 -5.83 19.77
N GLU A 29 -19.95 -4.81 20.51
CA GLU A 29 -19.89 -3.41 20.07
C GLU A 29 -18.45 -2.93 19.87
N GLU A 30 -17.53 -3.30 20.77
CA GLU A 30 -16.11 -2.97 20.62
C GLU A 30 -15.49 -3.65 19.39
N ARG A 31 -15.82 -4.93 19.15
CA ARG A 31 -15.34 -5.66 17.96
C ARG A 31 -15.88 -5.08 16.65
N ASP A 32 -17.14 -4.69 16.62
CA ASP A 32 -17.74 -4.08 15.44
C ASP A 32 -17.12 -2.71 15.14
N ASN A 33 -16.87 -1.88 16.17
CA ASN A 33 -16.16 -0.61 16.00
C ASN A 33 -14.73 -0.80 15.46
N VAL A 34 -14.00 -1.81 15.93
CA VAL A 34 -12.66 -2.13 15.42
C VAL A 34 -12.73 -2.59 13.96
N ARG A 35 -13.70 -3.44 13.60
CA ARG A 35 -13.91 -3.88 12.22
C ARG A 35 -14.24 -2.71 11.30
N ASP A 36 -15.11 -1.81 11.72
CA ASP A 36 -15.49 -0.63 10.93
C ASP A 36 -14.30 0.31 10.72
N SER A 37 -13.47 0.51 11.75
CA SER A 37 -12.22 1.26 11.63
C SER A 37 -11.25 0.61 10.64
N LEU A 38 -11.06 -0.71 10.71
CA LEU A 38 -10.19 -1.44 9.77
C LEU A 38 -10.73 -1.38 8.33
N LYS A 39 -12.05 -1.43 8.17
CA LYS A 39 -12.72 -1.29 6.87
C LYS A 39 -12.44 0.08 6.29
N HIS A 40 -12.61 1.12 7.09
CA HIS A 40 -12.34 2.49 6.66
C HIS A 40 -10.89 2.66 6.19
N GLN A 41 -9.92 2.20 6.99
CA GLN A 41 -8.49 2.25 6.64
C GLN A 41 -8.17 1.51 5.33
N ARG A 42 -8.76 0.32 5.12
CA ARG A 42 -8.59 -0.44 3.88
C ARG A 42 -9.16 0.33 2.68
N ASP A 43 -10.37 0.85 2.83
CA ASP A 43 -11.05 1.54 1.75
C ASP A 43 -10.31 2.84 1.38
N GLU A 44 -9.81 3.60 2.35
CA GLU A 44 -8.92 4.76 2.12
C GLU A 44 -7.64 4.36 1.39
N TYR A 45 -6.99 3.28 1.83
CA TYR A 45 -5.80 2.76 1.16
C TYR A 45 -6.06 2.38 -0.30
N ILE A 46 -7.20 1.72 -0.58
CA ILE A 46 -7.63 1.38 -1.93
C ILE A 46 -7.83 2.63 -2.77
N GLN A 47 -8.53 3.64 -2.25
CA GLN A 47 -8.79 4.88 -2.98
C GLN A 47 -7.50 5.64 -3.30
N MET A 48 -6.61 5.81 -2.32
CA MET A 48 -5.33 6.48 -2.51
C MET A 48 -4.47 5.74 -3.55
N THR A 49 -4.41 4.41 -3.49
CA THR A 49 -3.61 3.62 -4.44
C THR A 49 -4.20 3.67 -5.84
N ARG A 50 -5.53 3.63 -5.99
CA ARG A 50 -6.20 3.83 -7.29
C ARG A 50 -5.88 5.20 -7.88
N ALA A 51 -5.98 6.26 -7.09
CA ALA A 51 -5.63 7.61 -7.54
C ALA A 51 -4.19 7.72 -8.03
N LYS A 52 -3.23 7.08 -7.34
CA LYS A 52 -1.84 6.99 -7.81
C LYS A 52 -1.71 6.24 -9.14
N LEU A 53 -2.45 5.14 -9.33
CA LEU A 53 -2.42 4.39 -10.59
C LEU A 53 -3.00 5.20 -11.75
N ASP A 54 -4.06 5.98 -11.51
CA ASP A 54 -4.63 6.88 -12.50
C ASP A 54 -3.65 8.03 -12.85
N GLU A 55 -2.91 8.54 -11.87
CA GLU A 55 -1.81 9.50 -12.12
C GLU A 55 -0.71 8.88 -13.00
N PHE A 56 -0.36 7.61 -12.77
CA PHE A 56 0.58 6.89 -13.63
C PHE A 56 0.07 6.72 -15.05
N ASP A 57 -1.22 6.46 -15.26
CA ASP A 57 -1.79 6.37 -16.61
C ASP A 57 -1.60 7.69 -17.36
N GLN A 58 -1.91 8.82 -16.72
CA GLN A 58 -1.71 10.15 -17.32
C GLN A 58 -0.23 10.42 -17.64
N LYS A 59 0.67 10.06 -16.72
CA LYS A 59 2.12 10.20 -16.91
C LYS A 59 2.62 9.35 -18.08
N LEU A 60 2.15 8.11 -18.19
CA LEU A 60 2.53 7.18 -19.26
C LEU A 60 2.00 7.63 -20.63
N ASP A 61 0.78 8.17 -20.68
CA ASP A 61 0.21 8.75 -21.89
C ASP A 61 1.01 9.99 -22.33
N GLY A 62 1.45 10.82 -21.38
CA GLY A 62 2.35 11.94 -21.64
C GLY A 62 3.71 11.49 -22.19
N LEU A 63 4.26 10.38 -21.71
CA LEU A 63 5.49 9.79 -22.25
C LEU A 63 5.29 9.25 -23.67
N ASP A 64 4.17 8.60 -23.97
CA ASP A 64 3.86 8.10 -25.32
C ASP A 64 3.77 9.24 -26.35
N GLN A 65 3.17 10.37 -25.97
CA GLN A 65 3.11 11.55 -26.82
C GLN A 65 4.51 12.08 -27.14
N ARG A 66 5.41 12.15 -26.14
CA ARG A 66 6.80 12.57 -26.34
C ARG A 66 7.57 11.62 -27.24
N VAL A 67 7.42 10.31 -27.02
CA VAL A 67 8.08 9.26 -27.81
C VAL A 67 7.59 9.23 -29.25
N SER A 68 6.35 9.65 -29.51
CA SER A 68 5.81 9.77 -30.86
C SER A 68 6.55 10.81 -31.72
N ALA A 69 7.18 11.81 -31.09
CA ALA A 69 8.03 12.78 -31.78
C ALA A 69 9.48 12.28 -32.03
N MET A 70 9.89 11.20 -31.35
CA MET A 70 11.23 10.60 -31.50
C MET A 70 11.30 9.71 -32.74
N LYS A 71 12.52 9.44 -33.22
CA LYS A 71 12.79 8.58 -34.37
C LYS A 71 13.94 7.60 -34.09
N GLY A 72 13.97 6.49 -34.82
CA GLY A 72 15.07 5.53 -34.78
C GLY A 72 15.09 4.68 -33.50
N ALA A 73 16.27 4.15 -33.16
CA ALA A 73 16.43 3.18 -32.05
C ALA A 73 15.93 3.72 -30.71
N ALA A 74 16.18 5.00 -30.42
CA ALA A 74 15.70 5.63 -29.19
C ALA A 74 14.17 5.55 -29.05
N GLN A 75 13.41 5.72 -30.15
CA GLN A 75 11.95 5.59 -30.09
C GLN A 75 11.53 4.18 -29.67
N THR A 76 12.15 3.15 -30.24
CA THR A 76 11.87 1.75 -29.90
C THR A 76 12.19 1.45 -28.45
N ASP A 77 13.35 1.91 -27.96
CA ASP A 77 13.79 1.68 -26.59
C ASP A 77 12.85 2.36 -25.58
N PHE A 78 12.44 3.60 -25.84
CA PHE A 78 11.47 4.28 -24.99
C PHE A 78 10.08 3.65 -25.04
N LYS A 79 9.59 3.20 -26.21
CA LYS A 79 8.32 2.45 -26.29
C LYS A 79 8.35 1.17 -25.45
N ASN A 80 9.46 0.43 -25.50
CA ASN A 80 9.65 -0.77 -24.70
C ASN A 80 9.68 -0.45 -23.20
N ALA A 81 10.32 0.66 -22.80
CA ALA A 81 10.33 1.11 -21.42
C ALA A 81 8.91 1.49 -20.93
N ILE A 82 8.13 2.22 -21.73
CA ILE A 82 6.73 2.57 -21.41
C ILE A 82 5.88 1.31 -21.27
N ALA A 83 6.04 0.33 -22.16
CA ALA A 83 5.33 -0.95 -22.07
C ALA A 83 5.61 -1.67 -20.74
N ARG A 84 6.88 -1.72 -20.30
CA ARG A 84 7.24 -2.30 -18.99
C ARG A 84 6.61 -1.56 -17.82
N LEU A 85 6.55 -0.23 -17.87
CA LEU A 85 5.88 0.56 -16.83
C LEU A 85 4.37 0.28 -16.80
N ARG A 86 3.72 0.09 -17.95
CA ARG A 86 2.32 -0.32 -18.03
C ARG A 86 2.10 -1.70 -17.41
N ASP A 87 3.01 -2.65 -17.65
CA ASP A 87 2.95 -3.97 -17.03
C ASP A 87 3.09 -3.87 -15.51
N GLN A 88 4.02 -3.05 -15.00
CA GLN A 88 4.17 -2.80 -13.57
C GLN A 88 2.92 -2.15 -12.96
N ARG A 89 2.33 -1.13 -13.61
CA ARG A 89 1.06 -0.52 -13.21
C ARG A 89 -0.06 -1.57 -13.12
N LYS A 90 -0.13 -2.48 -14.09
CA LYS A 90 -1.09 -3.60 -14.07
C LYS A 90 -0.86 -4.52 -12.87
N ILE A 91 0.40 -4.87 -12.56
CA ILE A 91 0.73 -5.71 -11.39
C ILE A 91 0.24 -5.05 -10.09
N VAL A 92 0.45 -3.74 -9.92
CA VAL A 92 -0.06 -3.02 -8.73
C VAL A 92 -1.58 -3.08 -8.68
N ALA A 93 -2.26 -2.85 -9.81
CA ALA A 93 -3.71 -2.90 -9.89
C ALA A 93 -4.28 -4.28 -9.55
N ASP A 94 -3.66 -5.34 -10.06
CA ASP A 94 -4.07 -6.72 -9.79
C ASP A 94 -3.90 -7.06 -8.29
N ARG A 95 -2.76 -6.69 -7.67
CA ARG A 95 -2.55 -6.86 -6.22
C ARG A 95 -3.53 -6.04 -5.37
N LEU A 96 -3.84 -4.82 -5.80
CA LEU A 96 -4.83 -3.97 -5.13
C LEU A 96 -6.24 -4.56 -5.20
N ALA A 97 -6.59 -5.18 -6.34
CA ALA A 97 -7.86 -5.88 -6.49
C ALA A 97 -7.96 -7.10 -5.55
N ASP A 98 -6.84 -7.72 -5.19
CA ASP A 98 -6.84 -8.80 -4.20
C ASP A 98 -7.04 -8.27 -2.77
N VAL A 99 -6.45 -7.11 -2.43
CA VAL A 99 -6.72 -6.40 -1.17
C VAL A 99 -8.20 -6.07 -1.00
N GLU A 100 -8.89 -5.71 -2.08
CA GLU A 100 -10.33 -5.41 -2.07
C GLU A 100 -11.20 -6.65 -1.79
N LYS A 101 -10.76 -7.83 -2.25
CA LYS A 101 -11.52 -9.10 -2.14
C LYS A 101 -11.34 -9.80 -0.80
N VAL A 102 -10.23 -9.58 -0.09
CA VAL A 102 -9.98 -10.26 1.19
C VAL A 102 -10.81 -9.70 2.34
N TYR A 103 -10.96 -10.52 3.38
CA TYR A 103 -11.57 -10.11 4.64
C TYR A 103 -10.84 -8.90 5.23
N VAL A 104 -11.62 -8.02 5.86
CA VAL A 104 -11.12 -6.77 6.45
C VAL A 104 -10.11 -7.01 7.57
N GLU A 105 -10.15 -8.16 8.22
CA GLU A 105 -9.16 -8.51 9.24
C GLU A 105 -7.83 -8.98 8.64
N SER A 106 -7.76 -9.25 7.33
CA SER A 106 -6.59 -9.83 6.66
C SER A 106 -5.88 -8.88 5.69
N TRP A 107 -6.48 -7.76 5.29
CA TRP A 107 -5.95 -6.89 4.23
C TRP A 107 -4.56 -6.32 4.53
N THR A 108 -4.24 -6.09 5.81
CA THR A 108 -2.94 -5.53 6.25
C THR A 108 -1.76 -6.45 5.94
N THR A 109 -2.01 -7.76 5.81
CA THR A 109 -0.97 -8.73 5.42
C THR A 109 -0.60 -8.64 3.95
N MET A 110 -1.51 -8.15 3.11
CA MET A 110 -1.31 -7.98 1.66
C MET A 110 -0.80 -6.58 1.30
N LYS A 111 -0.99 -5.59 2.20
CA LYS A 111 -0.53 -4.21 2.00
C LYS A 111 0.95 -4.10 1.59
N PRO A 112 1.92 -4.82 2.22
CA PRO A 112 3.33 -4.71 1.87
C PRO A 112 3.62 -5.12 0.42
N GLU A 113 2.83 -6.04 -0.14
CA GLU A 113 3.00 -6.48 -1.52
C GLU A 113 2.57 -5.42 -2.53
N VAL A 114 1.46 -4.74 -2.26
CA VAL A 114 1.01 -3.58 -3.05
C VAL A 114 2.00 -2.44 -2.91
N ASP A 115 2.44 -2.11 -1.68
CA ASP A 115 3.42 -1.06 -1.42
C ASP A 115 4.74 -1.32 -2.17
N SER A 116 5.24 -2.55 -2.14
CA SER A 116 6.47 -2.92 -2.84
C SER A 116 6.33 -2.81 -4.35
N ALA A 117 5.21 -3.26 -4.92
CA ALA A 117 4.96 -3.16 -6.35
C ALA A 117 4.82 -1.70 -6.79
N LEU A 118 4.16 -0.87 -5.99
CA LEU A 118 4.00 0.56 -6.26
C LEU A 118 5.34 1.30 -6.19
N ALA A 119 6.16 1.01 -5.18
CA ALA A 119 7.50 1.59 -5.05
C ALA A 119 8.42 1.19 -6.22
N GLU A 120 8.27 -0.03 -6.76
CA GLU A 120 8.99 -0.47 -7.95
C GLU A 120 8.57 0.31 -9.20
N LEU A 121 7.26 0.53 -9.37
CA LEU A 121 6.71 1.35 -10.45
C LEU A 121 7.21 2.80 -10.36
N GLU A 122 7.13 3.41 -9.18
CA GLU A 122 7.64 4.77 -8.91
C GLU A 122 9.12 4.89 -9.29
N ARG A 123 9.96 3.95 -8.82
CA ARG A 123 11.40 3.94 -9.15
C ARG A 123 11.67 3.75 -10.64
N SER A 124 10.95 2.84 -11.29
CA SER A 124 11.13 2.55 -12.71
C SER A 124 10.76 3.77 -13.57
N TYR A 125 9.69 4.49 -13.18
CA TYR A 125 9.28 5.72 -13.84
C TYR A 125 10.34 6.82 -13.69
N ASP A 126 10.86 7.03 -12.49
CA ASP A 126 11.89 8.04 -12.23
C ASP A 126 13.18 7.76 -13.03
N GLN A 127 13.60 6.50 -13.13
CA GLN A 127 14.75 6.08 -13.93
C GLN A 127 14.56 6.36 -15.43
N MET A 128 13.36 6.13 -15.95
CA MET A 128 13.04 6.46 -17.34
C MET A 128 13.09 7.97 -17.59
N GLY A 129 12.54 8.77 -16.68
CA GLY A 129 12.62 10.23 -16.72
C GLY A 129 14.06 10.74 -16.77
N ALA A 130 14.92 10.26 -15.87
CA ALA A 130 16.34 10.62 -15.85
C ALA A 130 17.07 10.25 -17.15
N THR A 131 16.74 9.09 -17.74
CA THR A 131 17.30 8.65 -19.02
C THR A 131 16.87 9.56 -20.17
N TYR A 132 15.62 10.02 -20.17
CA TYR A 132 15.09 10.94 -21.17
C TYR A 132 15.75 12.33 -21.10
N GLU A 133 15.90 12.89 -19.90
CA GLU A 133 16.60 14.17 -19.72
C GLU A 133 18.05 14.09 -20.20
N HIS A 134 18.75 12.98 -19.92
CA HIS A 134 20.11 12.78 -20.41
C HIS A 134 20.18 12.62 -21.95
N ALA A 135 19.21 11.92 -22.55
CA ALA A 135 19.18 11.67 -23.99
C ALA A 135 18.81 12.92 -24.82
N THR A 136 18.11 13.88 -24.22
CA THR A 136 17.66 15.11 -24.90
C THR A 136 18.52 16.33 -24.59
N ALA A 137 19.42 16.24 -23.60
CA ALA A 137 20.38 17.30 -23.30
C ALA A 137 21.34 17.53 -24.48
N PRO A 138 21.53 18.79 -24.95
CA PRO A 138 22.55 19.08 -25.96
C PRO A 138 23.93 18.68 -25.42
N PRO A 139 24.84 18.17 -26.28
CA PRO A 139 26.15 17.71 -25.83
C PRO A 139 26.85 18.85 -25.09
N ALA A 140 27.21 18.61 -23.83
CA ALA A 140 27.94 19.57 -23.01
C ALA A 140 29.21 19.95 -23.78
N LYS A 141 29.31 21.22 -24.20
CA LYS A 141 30.51 21.76 -24.85
C LYS A 141 31.71 21.39 -23.99
N THR A 142 32.50 20.42 -24.45
CA THR A 142 33.78 20.08 -23.84
C THR A 142 34.61 21.36 -23.90
N ARG A 143 34.70 22.05 -22.76
CA ARG A 143 35.56 23.22 -22.61
C ARG A 143 36.99 22.69 -22.63
N SER A 144 37.56 22.60 -23.82
CA SER A 144 38.99 22.41 -24.05
C SER A 144 39.71 23.46 -23.21
N ARG A 145 40.31 23.05 -22.09
CA ARG A 145 41.28 23.88 -21.37
C ARG A 145 42.47 24.02 -22.32
N GLN A 146 42.58 25.18 -22.93
CA GLN A 146 43.82 25.69 -23.52
C GLN A 146 44.70 26.27 -22.40
#